data_AF-A0A2S0KQK0-F1
#
_entry.id   AF-A0A2S0KQK0-F1
#
_cell.length_a   1.000
_cell.length_b   1.000
_cell.length_c   1.000
_cell.angle_alpha   90.00
_cell.angle_beta   90.00
_cell.angle_gamma   90.00
#
_symmetry.space_group_name_H-M   'P 1'
#
loop_
_entity.id
_entity.type
_entity.pdbx_description
1 polymer ?
#
loop_
_entity_poly.entity_id
_entity_poly.type
_entity_poly.pdbx_seq_one_letter_code
_entity_poly.pdbx_strand_id
1 'polypeptide(L)'
;MIDRYSFPNVRRIPFLADREFDVQEFTITMKNGENASAEHVYVIAHDVYSAAGTLVAIAKGSEHVTAVGFPGTKMLGMGIDPYHFALPNSKLIISVEPAVDLSNCRSAADTLHLDIEVELPMSAEEHFACQSHPVPADCRSYLENEDPFMQKIFGLIRERETAANRNSEQSRFRQTDTE
;
A
#
# COMPACT_ATOMS: atom_id res chain seq x y z
N MET A 1 -20.56 9.86 -9.11
CA MET A 1 -20.67 10.17 -10.55
C MET A 1 -20.49 11.68 -10.68
N ILE A 2 -19.26 12.12 -10.99
CA ILE A 2 -18.96 13.52 -11.25
C ILE A 2 -18.58 13.58 -12.72
N ASP A 3 -19.51 14.02 -13.57
CA ASP A 3 -19.20 14.41 -14.93
C ASP A 3 -18.34 15.67 -14.88
N ARG A 4 -17.03 15.54 -15.17
CA ARG A 4 -16.18 16.67 -15.51
C ARG A 4 -15.75 16.53 -16.96
N TYR A 5 -16.52 17.13 -17.86
CA TYR A 5 -15.98 17.58 -19.14
C TYR A 5 -14.89 18.62 -18.83
N SER A 6 -13.64 18.18 -18.79
CA SER A 6 -12.48 19.07 -18.74
C SER A 6 -12.12 19.43 -20.18
N PHE A 7 -12.03 20.72 -20.50
CA PHE A 7 -11.52 21.17 -21.78
C PHE A 7 -10.06 20.71 -21.93
N PRO A 8 -9.61 20.28 -23.12
CA PRO A 8 -8.24 19.81 -23.33
C PRO A 8 -7.26 20.94 -22.98
N ASN A 9 -6.36 20.66 -22.04
CA ASN A 9 -5.34 21.60 -21.56
C ASN A 9 -4.02 21.24 -22.24
N VAL A 10 -3.93 21.60 -23.51
CA VAL A 10 -2.80 21.23 -24.36
C VAL A 10 -1.58 22.10 -24.02
N ARG A 11 -0.46 21.46 -23.66
CA ARG A 11 0.81 22.15 -23.36
C ARG A 11 1.96 21.48 -24.08
N ARG A 12 2.96 22.28 -24.43
CA ARG A 12 4.27 21.77 -24.86
C ARG A 12 5.10 21.36 -23.66
N ILE A 13 5.68 20.17 -23.74
CA ILE A 13 6.52 19.61 -22.67
C ILE A 13 7.97 19.55 -23.19
N PRO A 14 8.86 20.48 -22.74
CA PRO A 14 10.20 20.62 -23.33
C PRO A 14 11.05 19.33 -23.27
N PHE A 15 10.93 18.54 -22.20
CA PHE A 15 11.68 17.29 -22.05
C PHE A 15 11.10 16.11 -22.85
N LEU A 16 9.92 16.27 -23.46
CA LEU A 16 9.31 15.30 -24.38
C LEU A 16 9.40 15.80 -25.83
N ALA A 17 10.58 16.27 -26.21
CA ALA A 17 10.89 16.81 -27.55
C ALA A 17 9.96 17.97 -27.97
N ASP A 18 9.53 18.79 -27.01
CA ASP A 18 8.67 19.97 -27.22
C ASP A 18 7.34 19.66 -27.95
N ARG A 19 6.83 18.42 -27.82
CA ARG A 19 5.55 18.01 -28.39
C ARG A 19 4.37 18.49 -27.54
N GLU A 20 3.22 18.64 -28.19
CA GLU A 20 1.95 18.98 -27.55
C GLU A 20 1.30 17.73 -26.92
N PHE A 21 0.91 17.86 -25.66
CA PHE A 21 0.20 16.83 -24.90
C PHE A 21 -1.00 17.46 -24.21
N ASP A 22 -2.09 16.70 -24.08
CA ASP A 22 -3.17 17.07 -23.17
C ASP A 22 -2.70 16.84 -21.72
N VAL A 23 -2.77 17.87 -20.89
CA VAL A 23 -2.20 17.87 -19.53
C VAL A 23 -3.30 17.98 -18.50
N GLN A 24 -3.46 16.92 -17.73
CA GLN A 24 -4.34 16.92 -16.56
C GLN A 24 -3.54 17.22 -15.29
N GLU A 25 -3.87 18.32 -14.62
CA GLU A 25 -3.27 18.68 -13.33
C GLU A 25 -4.29 18.49 -12.22
N PHE A 26 -3.87 17.80 -11.17
CA PHE A 26 -4.67 17.61 -9.96
C PHE A 26 -3.90 18.21 -8.77
N THR A 27 -4.56 19.11 -8.04
CA THR A 27 -4.08 19.59 -6.75
C THR A 27 -5.05 19.10 -5.68
N ILE A 28 -4.53 18.37 -4.69
CA ILE A 28 -5.29 17.95 -3.53
C ILE A 28 -4.76 18.73 -2.33
N THR A 29 -5.60 19.58 -1.74
CA THR A 29 -5.28 20.21 -0.47
C THR A 29 -5.70 19.26 0.66
N MET A 30 -4.72 18.65 1.32
CA MET A 30 -4.98 17.89 2.53
C MET A 30 -5.31 18.85 3.68
N LYS A 31 -6.49 18.72 4.27
CA LYS A 31 -6.80 19.36 5.55
C LYS A 31 -6.41 18.38 6.65
N ASN A 32 -5.56 18.80 7.59
CA ASN A 32 -5.33 18.01 8.80
C ASN A 32 -6.68 17.87 9.52
N GLY A 33 -7.18 16.64 9.62
CA GLY A 33 -8.30 16.35 10.51
C GLY A 33 -7.84 16.49 11.96
N GLU A 34 -8.66 17.10 12.81
CA GLU A 34 -8.32 17.39 14.22
C GLU A 34 -7.96 16.15 15.06
N ASN A 35 -8.18 14.93 14.56
CA ASN A 35 -8.05 13.67 15.30
C ASN A 35 -7.23 12.56 14.59
N ALA A 36 -6.44 12.87 13.55
CA ALA A 36 -5.72 11.85 12.79
C ALA A 36 -4.29 11.60 13.31
N SER A 37 -4.10 11.42 14.62
CA SER A 37 -2.81 10.99 15.17
C SER A 37 -2.88 9.53 15.59
N ALA A 38 -2.42 8.64 14.72
CA ALA A 38 -2.06 7.28 15.09
C ALA A 38 -0.52 7.22 15.26
N GLU A 39 -0.05 6.63 16.36
CA GLU A 39 1.40 6.42 16.56
C GLU A 39 1.97 5.42 15.54
N HIS A 40 1.16 4.42 15.17
CA HIS A 40 1.48 3.40 14.19
C HIS A 40 0.23 2.94 13.44
N VAL A 41 0.38 2.63 12.15
CA VAL A 41 -0.69 2.12 11.30
C VAL A 41 -0.31 0.74 10.79
N TYR A 42 -1.24 -0.22 10.89
CA TYR A 42 -1.09 -1.53 10.26
C TYR A 42 -1.96 -1.58 9.01
N VAL A 43 -1.36 -1.97 7.88
CA VAL A 43 -2.05 -2.11 6.59
C VAL A 43 -2.18 -3.58 6.26
N ILE A 44 -3.42 -4.07 6.12
CA ILE A 44 -3.70 -5.43 5.68
C ILE A 44 -3.54 -5.49 4.15
N ALA A 45 -2.63 -6.32 3.66
CA ALA A 45 -2.35 -6.50 2.25
C ALA A 45 -2.84 -7.87 1.76
N HIS A 46 -4.02 -7.89 1.14
CA HIS A 46 -4.61 -9.07 0.53
C HIS A 46 -5.18 -8.69 -0.84
N ASP A 47 -4.68 -9.34 -1.90
CA ASP A 47 -5.04 -9.05 -3.30
C ASP A 47 -4.99 -7.56 -3.68
N VAL A 48 -3.85 -6.93 -3.41
CA VAL A 48 -3.64 -5.48 -3.60
C VAL A 48 -3.29 -5.15 -5.06
N TYR A 49 -3.82 -4.03 -5.57
CA TYR A 49 -3.55 -3.53 -6.93
C TYR A 49 -3.54 -1.99 -7.00
N SER A 50 -2.96 -1.45 -8.09
CA SER A 50 -2.93 -0.01 -8.37
C SER A 50 -2.33 0.81 -7.21
N ALA A 51 -2.89 1.98 -6.91
CA ALA A 51 -2.38 2.89 -5.89
C ALA A 51 -2.36 2.30 -4.47
N ALA A 52 -3.19 1.30 -4.17
CA ALA A 52 -3.13 0.60 -2.88
C ALA A 52 -1.81 -0.18 -2.74
N GLY A 53 -1.26 -0.65 -3.85
CA GLY A 53 0.04 -1.29 -3.88
C GLY A 53 1.19 -0.34 -3.56
N THR A 54 1.11 0.90 -4.06
CA THR A 54 2.06 1.95 -3.73
C THR A 54 2.07 2.24 -2.22
N LEU A 55 0.91 2.23 -1.55
CA LEU A 55 0.84 2.37 -0.09
C LEU A 55 1.58 1.25 0.64
N VAL A 56 1.38 -0.01 0.21
CA VAL A 56 2.09 -1.18 0.78
C VAL A 56 3.61 -1.06 0.55
N ALA A 57 4.03 -0.62 -0.63
CA ALA A 57 5.43 -0.41 -0.95
C ALA A 57 6.06 0.71 -0.10
N ILE A 58 5.33 1.82 0.10
CA ILE A 58 5.77 2.93 0.96
C ILE A 58 5.86 2.49 2.43
N ALA A 59 4.97 1.62 2.90
CA ALA A 59 4.97 1.13 4.28
C ALA A 59 6.34 0.53 4.67
N LYS A 60 6.97 -0.24 3.78
CA LYS A 60 8.30 -0.83 4.03
C LYS A 60 9.40 0.18 4.37
N GLY A 61 9.26 1.43 3.92
CA GLY A 61 10.21 2.50 4.20
C GLY A 61 9.85 3.35 5.43
N SER A 62 8.76 3.01 6.14
CA SER A 62 8.20 3.82 7.21
C SER A 62 8.36 3.13 8.56
N GLU A 63 8.83 3.86 9.58
CA GLU A 63 8.85 3.37 10.97
C GLU A 63 7.46 3.39 11.63
N HIS A 64 6.48 4.04 10.99
CA HIS A 64 5.14 4.29 11.53
C HIS A 64 4.03 3.52 10.79
N VAL A 65 4.37 2.78 9.75
CA VAL A 65 3.39 2.01 8.96
C VAL A 65 3.97 0.63 8.72
N THR A 66 3.23 -0.41 9.09
CA THR A 66 3.63 -1.80 8.84
C THR A 66 2.62 -2.51 7.96
N ALA A 67 3.08 -3.07 6.84
CA ALA A 67 2.24 -3.90 5.98
C ALA A 67 2.26 -5.37 6.42
N VAL A 68 1.08 -5.97 6.61
CA VAL A 68 0.90 -7.37 7.01
C VAL A 68 0.04 -8.09 5.98
N GLY A 69 0.52 -9.23 5.47
CA GLY A 69 -0.30 -10.04 4.56
C GLY A 69 0.51 -10.92 3.62
N PHE A 70 0.05 -11.03 2.38
CA PHE A 70 0.69 -11.89 1.39
C PHE A 70 1.63 -11.10 0.47
N PRO A 71 2.68 -11.75 -0.06
CA PRO A 71 3.53 -11.14 -1.06
C PRO A 71 2.73 -10.77 -2.32
N GLY A 72 3.03 -9.60 -2.88
CA GLY A 72 2.40 -9.15 -4.12
C GLY A 72 2.83 -10.01 -5.31
N THR A 73 1.94 -10.18 -6.29
CA THR A 73 2.28 -10.79 -7.59
C THR A 73 1.99 -9.87 -8.77
N LYS A 74 1.57 -8.64 -8.49
CA LYS A 74 1.10 -7.67 -9.48
C LYS A 74 2.03 -6.47 -9.50
N MET A 75 2.28 -5.93 -10.69
CA MET A 75 2.89 -4.61 -10.84
C MET A 75 2.01 -3.56 -10.17
N LEU A 76 2.61 -2.71 -9.34
CA LEU A 76 1.91 -1.68 -8.57
C LEU A 76 2.22 -0.29 -9.17
N GLY A 77 1.74 0.76 -8.51
CA GLY A 77 1.93 2.15 -8.95
C GLY A 77 0.61 2.88 -9.17
N MET A 78 0.71 4.18 -9.41
CA MET A 78 -0.42 4.96 -9.91
C MET A 78 -0.51 4.74 -11.42
N GLY A 79 -1.43 3.86 -11.82
CA GLY A 79 -1.81 3.71 -13.22
C GLY A 79 -2.60 4.94 -13.69
N ILE A 80 -2.37 5.34 -14.94
CA ILE A 80 -3.27 6.24 -15.66
C ILE A 80 -4.15 5.44 -16.61
N ASP A 81 -5.17 6.07 -17.19
CA ASP A 81 -6.06 5.40 -18.14
C ASP A 81 -5.25 4.68 -19.24
N PRO A 82 -5.55 3.39 -19.52
CA PRO A 82 -4.81 2.63 -20.51
C PRO A 82 -4.85 3.32 -21.88
N TYR A 83 -3.72 3.38 -22.56
CA TYR A 83 -3.65 3.81 -23.95
C TYR A 83 -3.91 2.64 -24.86
N HIS A 84 -4.89 2.77 -25.74
CA HIS A 84 -5.19 1.77 -26.76
C HIS A 84 -4.73 2.23 -28.13
N PHE A 85 -4.01 1.37 -28.86
CA PHE A 85 -3.70 1.61 -30.27
C PHE A 85 -3.74 0.33 -31.09
N ALA A 86 -3.93 0.46 -32.40
CA ALA A 86 -3.89 -0.65 -33.35
C ALA A 86 -2.86 -0.35 -34.44
N LEU A 87 -2.14 -1.39 -34.87
CA LEU A 87 -1.20 -1.26 -35.98
C LEU A 87 -1.97 -1.21 -37.32
N PRO A 88 -1.52 -0.44 -38.32
CA PRO A 88 -2.13 -0.43 -39.64
C PRO A 88 -2.19 -1.85 -40.23
N ASN A 89 -3.39 -2.29 -40.61
CA ASN A 89 -3.69 -3.64 -41.14
C ASN A 89 -3.68 -4.77 -40.10
N SER A 90 -3.67 -4.46 -38.81
CA SER A 90 -3.90 -5.44 -37.74
C SER A 90 -5.32 -5.33 -37.19
N LYS A 91 -5.93 -6.46 -36.85
CA LYS A 91 -7.16 -6.50 -36.03
C LYS A 91 -6.86 -6.54 -34.52
N LEU A 92 -5.58 -6.50 -34.14
CA LEU A 92 -5.16 -6.50 -32.74
C LEU A 92 -5.21 -5.08 -32.18
N ILE A 93 -5.92 -4.92 -31.07
CA ILE A 93 -5.88 -3.73 -30.23
C ILE A 93 -4.84 -4.01 -29.14
N ILE A 94 -3.82 -3.15 -29.07
CA ILE A 94 -2.80 -3.19 -28.03
C ILE A 94 -3.23 -2.20 -26.94
N SER A 95 -3.31 -2.68 -25.70
CA SER A 95 -3.48 -1.87 -24.50
C SER A 95 -2.13 -1.68 -23.84
N VAL A 96 -1.76 -0.43 -23.55
CA VAL A 96 -0.57 -0.10 -22.77
C VAL A 96 -1.01 0.65 -21.53
N GLU A 97 -0.62 0.12 -20.37
CA GLU A 97 -0.93 0.69 -19.06
C GLU A 97 0.36 1.27 -18.46
N PRO A 98 0.65 2.56 -18.70
CA PRO A 98 1.75 3.20 -18.01
C PRO A 98 1.37 3.45 -16.55
N ALA A 99 2.29 3.09 -15.66
CA ALA A 99 2.18 3.37 -14.23
C ALA A 99 3.41 4.16 -13.78
N VAL A 100 3.19 5.09 -12.87
CA VAL A 100 4.28 5.76 -12.14
C VAL A 100 4.36 5.16 -10.75
N ASP A 101 5.54 4.68 -10.40
CA ASP A 101 5.84 4.15 -9.08
C ASP A 101 6.73 5.12 -8.31
N LEU A 102 6.27 5.55 -7.13
CA LEU A 102 6.94 6.51 -6.27
C LEU A 102 7.52 5.87 -5.00
N SER A 103 7.63 4.54 -4.95
CA SER A 103 8.13 3.78 -3.81
C SER A 103 9.66 3.60 -3.80
N ASN A 104 10.40 4.54 -4.42
CA ASN A 104 11.87 4.54 -4.46
C ASN A 104 12.48 3.30 -5.16
N CYS A 105 11.80 2.75 -6.17
CA CYS A 105 12.31 1.67 -7.02
C CYS A 105 13.64 2.08 -7.68
N ARG A 106 14.65 1.20 -7.61
CA ARG A 106 15.99 1.37 -8.20
C ARG A 106 16.21 0.47 -9.41
N SER A 107 15.41 -0.58 -9.55
CA SER A 107 15.43 -1.53 -10.66
C SER A 107 14.02 -1.78 -11.21
N ALA A 108 13.94 -2.32 -12.43
CA ALA A 108 12.66 -2.75 -13.01
C ALA A 108 12.03 -3.93 -12.23
N ALA A 109 12.83 -4.73 -11.52
CA ALA A 109 12.28 -5.80 -10.67
C ALA A 109 11.59 -5.22 -9.42
N ASP A 110 12.03 -4.06 -8.94
CA ASP A 110 11.48 -3.44 -7.74
C ASP A 110 10.03 -2.99 -7.96
N THR A 111 9.61 -2.70 -9.20
CA THR A 111 8.21 -2.33 -9.52
C THR A 111 7.24 -3.49 -9.39
N LEU A 112 7.74 -4.72 -9.22
CA LEU A 112 6.92 -5.92 -9.02
C LEU A 112 6.45 -6.07 -7.57
N HIS A 113 7.12 -5.41 -6.61
CA HIS A 113 6.75 -5.41 -5.18
C HIS A 113 6.44 -6.82 -4.64
N LEU A 114 7.32 -7.77 -4.97
CA LEU A 114 7.10 -9.20 -4.73
C LEU A 114 7.23 -9.62 -3.27
N ASP A 115 7.65 -8.72 -2.40
CA ASP A 115 7.87 -8.94 -0.98
C ASP A 115 6.85 -8.13 -0.14
N ILE A 116 6.70 -8.50 1.12
CA ILE A 116 5.90 -7.77 2.12
C ILE A 116 6.69 -7.68 3.42
N GLU A 117 6.49 -6.60 4.18
CA GLU A 117 7.24 -6.35 5.41
C GLU A 117 7.02 -7.45 6.46
N VAL A 118 5.74 -7.80 6.68
CA VAL A 118 5.39 -8.93 7.53
C VAL A 118 4.50 -9.88 6.74
N GLU A 119 5.10 -11.00 6.33
CA GLU A 119 4.33 -12.07 5.70
C GLU A 119 3.41 -12.74 6.73
N LEU A 120 2.17 -13.00 6.31
CA LEU A 120 1.23 -13.81 7.05
C LEU A 120 1.50 -15.28 6.72
N PRO A 121 2.13 -16.06 7.62
CA PRO A 121 2.44 -17.46 7.33
C PRO A 121 1.13 -18.24 7.26
N MET A 122 0.81 -18.74 6.08
CA MET A 122 -0.43 -19.48 5.85
C MET A 122 -0.20 -20.55 4.78
N SER A 123 -0.68 -21.76 5.04
CA SER A 123 -0.75 -22.81 4.04
C SER A 123 -1.82 -22.50 2.98
N ALA A 124 -1.75 -23.17 1.82
CA ALA A 124 -2.77 -23.02 0.80
C ALA A 124 -4.18 -23.39 1.32
N GLU A 125 -4.28 -24.42 2.16
CA GLU A 125 -5.56 -24.86 2.76
C GLU A 125 -6.15 -23.79 3.68
N GLU A 126 -5.34 -23.23 4.58
CA GLU A 126 -5.76 -22.14 5.46
C GLU A 126 -6.16 -20.89 4.67
N HIS A 127 -5.46 -20.59 3.56
CA HIS A 127 -5.80 -19.48 2.68
C HIS A 127 -7.18 -19.66 2.04
N PHE A 128 -7.46 -20.84 1.49
CA PHE A 128 -8.78 -21.16 0.94
C PHE A 128 -9.87 -21.15 2.01
N ALA A 129 -9.57 -21.63 3.21
CA ALA A 129 -10.51 -21.60 4.32
C ALA A 129 -10.84 -20.14 4.73
N CYS A 130 -9.83 -19.26 4.78
CA CYS A 130 -10.01 -17.85 5.09
C CYS A 130 -10.86 -17.13 4.03
N GLN A 131 -10.64 -17.40 2.74
CA GLN A 131 -11.41 -16.80 1.65
C GLN A 131 -12.84 -17.32 1.55
N SER A 132 -13.05 -18.58 1.93
CA SER A 132 -14.38 -19.22 1.88
C SER A 132 -15.15 -19.10 3.19
N HIS A 133 -14.57 -18.46 4.22
CA HIS A 133 -15.21 -18.29 5.51
C HIS A 133 -16.45 -17.38 5.36
N PRO A 134 -17.64 -17.85 5.78
CA PRO A 134 -18.83 -17.01 5.75
C PRO A 134 -18.66 -15.85 6.72
N VAL A 135 -19.18 -14.66 6.36
CA VAL A 135 -19.15 -13.51 7.26
C VAL A 135 -19.94 -13.86 8.52
N PRO A 136 -19.30 -13.92 9.70
CA PRO A 136 -19.97 -14.32 10.92
C PRO A 136 -20.94 -13.23 11.39
N ALA A 137 -22.01 -13.63 12.09
CA ALA A 137 -22.98 -12.67 12.65
C ALA A 137 -22.33 -11.77 13.72
N ASP A 138 -21.36 -12.30 14.47
CA ASP A 138 -20.52 -11.55 15.39
C ASP A 138 -19.13 -11.30 14.77
N CYS A 139 -19.05 -10.25 13.97
CA CYS A 139 -17.79 -9.85 13.33
C CYS A 139 -16.70 -9.50 14.34
N ARG A 140 -17.06 -8.98 15.53
CA ARG A 140 -16.08 -8.52 16.50
C ARG A 140 -15.34 -9.70 17.12
N SER A 141 -16.08 -10.69 17.60
CA SER A 141 -15.47 -11.89 18.17
C SER A 141 -14.56 -12.59 17.17
N TYR A 142 -14.98 -12.66 15.90
CA TYR A 142 -14.15 -13.20 14.83
C TYR A 142 -12.85 -12.40 14.64
N LEU A 143 -12.93 -11.07 14.49
CA LEU A 143 -11.74 -10.23 14.33
C LEU A 143 -10.80 -10.30 15.53
N GLU A 144 -11.34 -10.42 16.75
CA GLU A 144 -10.55 -10.46 17.97
C GLU A 144 -9.86 -11.82 18.22
N ASN A 145 -10.45 -12.92 17.74
CA ASN A 145 -10.04 -14.28 18.16
C ASN A 145 -9.69 -15.23 17.01
N GLU A 146 -10.18 -15.00 15.80
CA GLU A 146 -10.13 -15.97 14.71
C GLU A 146 -9.46 -15.41 13.44
N ASP A 147 -9.63 -14.12 13.15
CA ASP A 147 -9.08 -13.52 11.94
C ASP A 147 -7.53 -13.57 11.94
N PRO A 148 -6.91 -14.24 10.96
CA PRO A 148 -5.46 -14.47 10.98
C PRO A 148 -4.65 -13.19 10.81
N PHE A 149 -5.15 -12.20 10.08
CA PHE A 149 -4.49 -10.91 9.94
C PHE A 149 -4.50 -10.16 11.27
N MET A 150 -5.66 -10.10 11.92
CA MET A 150 -5.80 -9.44 13.21
C MET A 150 -4.99 -10.13 14.30
N GLN A 151 -4.98 -11.47 14.37
CA GLN A 151 -4.14 -12.22 15.30
C GLN A 151 -2.66 -11.85 15.15
N LYS A 152 -2.17 -11.76 13.90
CA LYS A 152 -0.80 -11.35 13.61
C LYS A 152 -0.54 -9.92 14.06
N ILE A 153 -1.43 -8.99 13.74
CA ILE A 153 -1.34 -7.57 14.11
C ILE A 153 -1.32 -7.40 15.64
N PHE A 154 -2.20 -8.08 16.38
CA PHE A 154 -2.20 -8.03 17.85
C PHE A 154 -0.90 -8.60 18.44
N GLY A 155 -0.31 -9.61 17.81
CA GLY A 155 1.03 -10.09 18.15
C GLY A 155 2.08 -8.98 18.06
N LEU A 156 2.13 -8.28 16.92
CA LEU A 156 3.06 -7.18 16.67
C LEU A 156 2.87 -6.02 17.66
N ILE A 157 1.62 -5.66 17.96
CA ILE A 157 1.30 -4.62 18.95
C ILE A 157 1.87 -4.98 20.32
N ARG A 158 1.61 -6.21 20.80
CA ARG A 158 2.13 -6.69 22.10
C ARG A 158 3.66 -6.69 22.15
N GLU A 159 4.32 -7.10 21.06
CA GLU A 159 5.79 -7.09 20.96
C GLU A 159 6.35 -5.67 21.08
N ARG A 160 5.74 -4.70 20.38
CA ARG A 160 6.11 -3.29 20.43
C ARG A 160 5.93 -2.69 21.82
N GLU A 161 4.78 -2.92 22.45
CA GLU A 161 4.49 -2.45 23.82
C GLU A 161 5.49 -3.03 24.83
N THR A 162 5.82 -4.32 24.69
CA THR A 162 6.83 -4.98 25.55
C THR A 162 8.22 -4.40 25.35
N ALA A 163 8.61 -4.08 24.11
CA ALA A 163 9.89 -3.44 23.82
C ALA A 163 9.96 -2.01 24.39
N ALA A 164 8.89 -1.22 24.26
CA ALA A 164 8.80 0.12 24.83
C ALA A 164 8.95 0.10 26.36
N ASN A 165 8.28 -0.83 27.04
CA ASN A 165 8.37 -0.99 28.48
C ASN A 165 9.79 -1.35 28.94
N ARG A 166 10.45 -2.31 28.28
CA ARG A 166 11.86 -2.68 28.59
C ARG A 166 12.83 -1.50 28.43
N ASN A 167 12.68 -0.71 27.37
CA ASN A 167 13.52 0.47 27.14
C ASN A 167 13.29 1.54 28.23
N SER A 168 12.06 1.70 28.70
CA SER A 168 11.73 2.62 29.79
C SER A 168 12.36 2.21 31.13
N GLU A 169 12.39 0.91 31.43
CA GLU A 169 12.98 0.36 32.65
C GLU A 169 14.50 0.46 32.66
N GLN A 170 15.16 0.16 31.53
CA GLN A 170 16.60 0.31 31.38
C GLN A 170 17.05 1.78 31.47
N SER A 171 16.25 2.71 30.95
CA SER A 171 16.53 4.16 31.06
C SER A 171 16.42 4.63 32.51
N ARG A 172 15.43 4.15 33.27
CA ARG A 172 15.29 4.43 34.71
C ARG A 172 16.45 3.87 35.53
N PHE A 173 16.89 2.63 35.27
CA PHE A 173 18.03 2.03 35.96
C PHE A 173 19.35 2.78 35.69
N ARG A 174 19.56 3.28 34.47
CA ARG A 174 20.76 4.08 34.15
C ARG A 174 20.79 5.44 34.82
N GLN A 175 19.64 6.00 35.20
CA GLN A 175 19.59 7.28 35.92
C GLN A 175 19.91 7.11 37.41
N THR A 176 19.59 5.96 38.02
CA THR A 176 19.83 5.70 39.46
C THR A 176 21.28 5.35 39.80
N ASP A 177 22.10 4.99 38.80
CA ASP A 177 23.51 4.62 38.99
C ASP A 177 24.48 5.82 38.83
N THR A 178 23.96 7.05 38.77
CA THR A 178 24.74 8.30 38.56
C THR A 178 24.70 9.29 39.72
N GLU A 179 24.21 8.90 40.90
CA GLU A 179 24.25 9.73 42.12
C GLU A 179 25.34 9.28 43.12
#